data_AF-A0A945K431-F1
#
_entry.id   AF-A0A945K431-F1
#
_cell.length_a   1.000
_cell.length_b   1.000
_cell.length_c   1.000
_cell.angle_alpha   90.00
_cell.angle_beta   90.00
_cell.angle_gamma   90.00
#
_symmetry.space_group_name_H-M   'P 1'
#
loop_
_entity.id
_entity.type
_entity.pdbx_description
1 polymer ?
#
loop_
_entity_poly.entity_id
_entity_poly.type
_entity_poly.pdbx_seq_one_letter_code
_entity_poly.pdbx_strand_id
1 'polypeptide(L)'
;DLVSRPRHEETSRWQDAVPVLAPVLDRIEEIWDANQAAPEETLDVSAFTKIMLGDDFEPIVEQIEQKLRAGVSPLALCRAMTYAGAVRTVRFHLKNEGDWHDVANIYSYAHGLYRAFQRAPSAQLLRGLFHGAVFTTYMRWLNMPSARVPREGQRLLGEESFDSPKQMLDRLQEFADFQKVAEAEILVNQYLEEGHDIAPLRHTLAHIMLREDAELHMFQILEAAFRHYELSSDPEEKRIHMLAATRYITAQKVMKNILWSTENAERLQRGELLSDRDDDD
;
A
#
# COMPACT_ATOMS: atom_id res chain seq x y z
N ASP A 1 14.64 36.60 -5.43
CA ASP A 1 14.74 36.38 -3.98
C ASP A 1 13.75 35.27 -3.60
N LEU A 2 14.25 34.02 -3.54
CA LEU A 2 13.46 32.84 -3.18
C LEU A 2 13.38 32.65 -1.65
N VAL A 3 14.04 33.53 -0.89
CA VAL A 3 14.16 33.45 0.57
C VAL A 3 13.03 34.22 1.28
N SER A 4 12.33 35.10 0.57
CA SER A 4 11.26 35.96 1.12
C SER A 4 9.83 35.51 0.80
N ARG A 5 9.63 34.42 0.03
CA ARG A 5 8.29 33.88 -0.20
C ARG A 5 7.86 33.07 1.03
N PRO A 6 6.72 33.37 1.66
CA PRO A 6 6.17 32.50 2.69
C PRO A 6 5.95 31.11 2.08
N ARG A 7 6.61 30.09 2.66
CA ARG A 7 6.36 28.69 2.31
C ARG A 7 4.99 28.33 2.88
N HIS A 8 3.96 28.33 2.02
CA HIS A 8 2.58 27.96 2.40
C HIS A 8 2.42 26.48 2.83
N GLU A 9 3.48 25.69 2.80
CA GLU A 9 3.49 24.29 3.23
C GLU A 9 3.53 24.14 4.76
N GLU A 10 4.04 25.14 5.49
CA GLU A 10 4.19 25.10 6.96
C GLU A 10 3.06 25.81 7.72
N THR A 11 2.08 26.38 7.02
CA THR A 11 0.79 26.76 7.63
C THR A 11 -0.04 25.49 7.79
N SER A 12 -0.42 25.17 9.02
CA SER A 12 -1.10 23.94 9.45
C SER A 12 -2.36 23.63 8.65
N ARG A 13 -2.21 22.96 7.50
CA ARG A 13 -3.33 22.51 6.64
C ARG A 13 -4.39 21.73 7.42
N TRP A 14 -4.00 21.05 8.50
CA TRP A 14 -4.93 20.33 9.37
C TRP A 14 -6.03 21.22 9.98
N GLN A 15 -5.78 22.53 10.17
CA GLN A 15 -6.81 23.47 10.61
C GLN A 15 -7.89 23.67 9.56
N ASP A 16 -7.56 23.54 8.27
CA ASP A 16 -8.51 23.65 7.17
C ASP A 16 -9.54 22.51 7.19
N ALA A 17 -9.20 21.36 7.78
CA ALA A 17 -10.13 20.24 7.94
C ALA A 17 -11.13 20.45 9.08
N VAL A 18 -10.85 21.32 10.06
CA VAL A 18 -11.69 21.48 11.25
C VAL A 18 -13.11 21.98 10.91
N PRO A 19 -13.29 23.02 10.07
CA PRO A 19 -14.63 23.48 9.68
C PRO A 19 -15.49 22.42 9.00
N VAL A 20 -14.87 21.43 8.35
CA VAL A 20 -15.55 20.36 7.61
C VAL A 20 -15.81 19.15 8.50
N LEU A 21 -14.83 18.76 9.32
CA LEU A 21 -14.96 17.61 10.20
C LEU A 21 -15.81 17.91 11.44
N ALA A 22 -15.69 19.08 12.07
CA ALA A 22 -16.42 19.35 13.31
C ALA A 22 -17.94 19.12 13.18
N PRO A 23 -18.63 19.64 12.13
CA PRO A 23 -20.07 19.39 11.96
C PRO A 23 -20.44 17.92 11.77
N VAL A 24 -19.59 17.12 11.11
CA VAL A 24 -19.86 15.69 10.88
C VAL A 24 -19.61 14.87 12.16
N LEU A 25 -18.58 15.24 12.93
CA LEU A 25 -18.22 14.58 14.17
C LEU A 25 -19.23 14.88 15.30
N ASP A 26 -19.84 16.06 15.31
CA ASP A 26 -20.93 16.40 16.24
C ASP A 26 -22.17 15.54 16.03
N ARG A 27 -22.37 15.00 14.81
CA ARG A 27 -23.51 14.13 14.46
C ARG A 27 -23.15 12.65 14.36
N ILE A 28 -22.00 12.23 14.90
CA ILE A 28 -21.47 10.87 14.67
C ILE A 28 -22.41 9.76 15.16
N GLU A 29 -23.10 10.00 16.28
CA GLU A 29 -24.07 9.05 16.84
C GLU A 29 -25.32 8.95 15.95
N GLU A 30 -25.82 10.08 15.44
CA GLU A 30 -26.95 10.11 14.51
C GLU A 30 -26.65 9.40 13.19
N ILE A 31 -25.42 9.56 12.66
CA ILE A 31 -24.97 8.87 11.45
C ILE A 31 -24.90 7.35 11.69
N TRP A 32 -24.39 6.95 12.85
CA TRP A 32 -24.34 5.55 13.26
C TRP A 32 -25.74 4.95 13.39
N ASP A 33 -26.64 5.61 14.11
CA ASP A 33 -28.02 5.12 14.30
C ASP A 33 -28.76 5.01 12.96
N ALA A 34 -28.58 5.99 12.06
CA ALA A 34 -29.13 5.93 10.71
C ALA A 34 -28.56 4.73 9.92
N ASN A 35 -27.25 4.48 10.00
CA ASN A 35 -26.61 3.33 9.36
C ASN A 35 -27.16 1.99 9.89
N GLN A 36 -27.39 1.88 11.19
CA GLN A 36 -27.93 0.66 11.81
C GLN A 36 -29.42 0.43 11.51
N ALA A 37 -30.18 1.50 11.26
CA ALA A 37 -31.61 1.42 10.95
C ALA A 37 -31.90 1.25 9.45
N ALA A 38 -30.99 1.67 8.57
CA ALA A 38 -31.13 1.54 7.14
C ALA A 38 -31.01 0.07 6.68
N PRO A 39 -31.69 -0.33 5.59
CA PRO A 39 -31.44 -1.61 4.95
C PRO A 39 -30.00 -1.69 4.45
N GLU A 40 -29.41 -2.88 4.44
CA GLU A 40 -28.04 -3.07 3.95
C GLU A 40 -27.90 -2.61 2.49
N GLU A 41 -26.95 -1.71 2.23
CA GLU A 41 -26.60 -1.25 0.90
C GLU A 41 -25.19 -1.76 0.52
N THR A 42 -25.09 -2.31 -0.68
CA THR A 42 -23.80 -2.72 -1.26
C THR A 42 -23.06 -1.52 -1.84
N LEU A 43 -21.76 -1.45 -1.59
CA LEU A 43 -20.88 -0.42 -2.17
C LEU A 43 -20.10 -0.99 -3.38
N ASP A 44 -20.08 -0.24 -4.48
CA ASP A 44 -19.04 -0.41 -5.50
C ASP A 44 -17.71 0.16 -4.97
N VAL A 45 -16.87 -0.74 -4.46
CA VAL A 45 -15.58 -0.41 -3.84
C VAL A 45 -14.65 0.30 -4.84
N SER A 46 -14.61 -0.16 -6.09
CA SER A 46 -13.72 0.38 -7.12
C SER A 46 -14.15 1.78 -7.56
N ALA A 47 -15.46 2.04 -7.67
CA ALA A 47 -15.97 3.38 -7.90
C ALA A 47 -15.72 4.31 -6.70
N PHE A 48 -15.95 3.84 -5.47
CA PHE A 48 -15.75 4.67 -4.28
C PHE A 48 -14.26 4.94 -3.99
N THR A 49 -13.37 4.03 -4.38
CA THR A 49 -11.91 4.25 -4.32
C THR A 49 -11.49 5.45 -5.18
N LYS A 50 -12.12 5.67 -6.34
CA LYS A 50 -11.87 6.86 -7.17
C LYS A 50 -12.32 8.15 -6.49
N ILE A 51 -13.41 8.11 -5.73
CA ILE A 51 -13.86 9.23 -4.90
C ILE A 51 -12.82 9.53 -3.82
N MET A 52 -12.35 8.51 -3.10
CA MET A 52 -11.30 8.64 -2.07
C MET A 52 -9.98 9.23 -2.59
N LEU A 53 -9.68 9.05 -3.87
CA LEU A 53 -8.49 9.59 -4.53
C LEU A 53 -8.67 11.03 -5.05
N GLY A 54 -9.82 11.68 -4.78
CA GLY A 54 -10.09 13.06 -5.17
C GLY A 54 -9.13 14.09 -4.56
N ASP A 55 -9.09 15.27 -5.17
CA ASP A 55 -8.16 16.34 -4.80
C ASP A 55 -8.63 17.20 -3.61
N ASP A 56 -9.91 17.09 -3.24
CA ASP A 56 -10.58 17.81 -2.16
C ASP A 56 -11.28 16.82 -1.22
N PHE A 57 -11.21 17.07 0.09
CA PHE A 57 -11.76 16.19 1.11
C PHE A 57 -13.22 16.51 1.43
N GLU A 58 -13.72 17.72 1.17
CA GLU A 58 -15.11 18.10 1.43
C GLU A 58 -16.11 17.14 0.73
N PRO A 59 -16.01 16.93 -0.61
CA PRO A 59 -16.91 16.00 -1.29
C PRO A 59 -16.76 14.56 -0.82
N ILE A 60 -15.56 14.15 -0.39
CA ILE A 60 -15.30 12.79 0.08
C ILE A 60 -15.99 12.57 1.43
N VAL A 61 -15.90 13.53 2.34
CA VAL A 61 -16.58 13.51 3.65
C VAL A 61 -18.09 13.44 3.47
N GLU A 62 -18.66 14.26 2.59
CA GLU A 62 -20.09 14.22 2.27
C GLU A 62 -20.53 12.84 1.74
N GLN A 63 -19.77 12.28 0.79
CA GLN A 63 -20.07 10.98 0.21
C GLN A 63 -19.96 9.84 1.24
N ILE A 64 -19.02 9.91 2.19
CA ILE A 64 -18.93 8.96 3.30
C ILE A 64 -20.18 9.04 4.18
N GLU A 65 -20.60 10.23 4.60
CA GLU A 65 -21.81 10.41 5.42
C GLU A 65 -23.04 9.87 4.68
N GLN A 66 -23.20 10.21 3.40
CA GLN A 66 -24.31 9.74 2.58
C GLN A 66 -24.35 8.21 2.49
N LYS A 67 -23.21 7.55 2.22
CA LYS A 67 -23.14 6.09 2.14
C LYS A 67 -23.42 5.41 3.48
N LEU A 68 -22.89 5.95 4.57
CA LEU A 68 -23.21 5.44 5.91
C LEU A 68 -24.70 5.54 6.18
N ARG A 69 -25.33 6.70 5.96
CA ARG A 69 -26.77 6.88 6.18
C ARG A 69 -27.65 5.99 5.30
N ALA A 70 -27.15 5.58 4.13
CA ALA A 70 -27.85 4.69 3.23
C ALA A 70 -27.72 3.20 3.60
N GLY A 71 -26.98 2.87 4.67
CA GLY A 71 -26.82 1.49 5.15
C GLY A 71 -25.60 0.77 4.58
N VAL A 72 -24.65 1.48 3.96
CA VAL A 72 -23.37 0.89 3.55
C VAL A 72 -22.55 0.51 4.78
N SER A 73 -22.03 -0.72 4.78
CA SER A 73 -21.14 -1.19 5.84
C SER A 73 -19.87 -0.32 5.97
N PRO A 74 -19.48 0.11 7.18
CA PRO A 74 -18.20 0.79 7.41
C PRO A 74 -16.99 -0.01 6.91
N LEU A 75 -17.07 -1.35 6.89
CA LEU A 75 -16.03 -2.22 6.36
C LEU A 75 -15.82 -2.02 4.86
N ALA A 76 -16.89 -1.79 4.08
CA ALA A 76 -16.80 -1.55 2.65
C ALA A 76 -16.11 -0.20 2.36
N LEU A 77 -16.40 0.82 3.17
CA LEU A 77 -15.73 2.12 3.10
C LEU A 77 -14.24 2.03 3.49
N CYS A 78 -13.92 1.26 4.53
CA CYS A 78 -12.52 1.00 4.91
C CYS A 78 -11.77 0.22 3.80
N ARG A 79 -12.42 -0.73 3.14
CA ARG A 79 -11.84 -1.45 1.98
C ARG A 79 -11.54 -0.50 0.84
N ALA A 80 -12.47 0.40 0.47
CA ALA A 80 -12.22 1.40 -0.55
C ALA A 80 -11.08 2.36 -0.19
N MET A 81 -10.97 2.77 1.08
CA MET A 81 -9.85 3.58 1.57
C MET A 81 -8.53 2.81 1.54
N THR A 82 -8.55 1.52 1.86
CA THR A 82 -7.35 0.65 1.81
C THR A 82 -6.90 0.44 0.38
N TYR A 83 -7.84 0.28 -0.56
CA TYR A 83 -7.55 0.24 -1.98
C TYR A 83 -6.98 1.59 -2.47
N ALA A 84 -7.50 2.72 -2.02
CA ALA A 84 -6.91 4.04 -2.31
C ALA A 84 -5.47 4.16 -1.78
N GLY A 85 -5.18 3.62 -0.59
CA GLY A 85 -3.82 3.53 -0.03
C GLY A 85 -2.88 2.66 -0.88
N ALA A 86 -3.36 1.53 -1.40
CA ALA A 86 -2.60 0.72 -2.35
C ALA A 86 -2.34 1.47 -3.67
N VAL A 87 -3.34 2.19 -4.21
CA VAL A 87 -3.17 3.03 -5.41
C VAL A 87 -2.13 4.14 -5.17
N ARG A 88 -2.16 4.77 -3.99
CA ARG A 88 -1.17 5.78 -3.59
C ARG A 88 0.24 5.23 -3.56
N THR A 89 0.39 4.04 -2.97
CA THR A 89 1.66 3.33 -2.88
C THR A 89 2.17 2.96 -4.25
N VAL A 90 1.34 2.35 -5.11
CA VAL A 90 1.76 1.98 -6.48
C VAL A 90 2.01 3.19 -7.37
N ARG A 91 1.50 4.38 -7.04
CA ARG A 91 1.77 5.62 -7.80
C ARG A 91 2.88 6.47 -7.19
N PHE A 92 3.50 6.03 -6.09
CA PHE A 92 4.56 6.77 -5.43
C PHE A 92 5.86 6.73 -6.24
N HIS A 93 6.41 7.92 -6.53
CA HIS A 93 7.60 8.04 -7.36
C HIS A 93 8.87 7.81 -6.53
N LEU A 94 9.78 6.96 -7.02
CA LEU A 94 11.04 6.61 -6.35
C LEU A 94 11.98 7.80 -6.03
N LYS A 95 11.70 8.99 -6.58
CA LYS A 95 12.51 10.20 -6.35
C LYS A 95 12.10 10.93 -5.07
N ASN A 96 10.97 10.56 -4.47
CA ASN A 96 10.45 11.13 -3.23
C ASN A 96 11.04 10.37 -2.02
N GLU A 97 12.37 10.38 -1.89
CA GLU A 97 13.10 9.47 -0.98
C GLU A 97 12.78 9.61 0.52
N GLY A 98 12.09 10.68 0.95
CA GLY A 98 11.77 10.94 2.37
C GLY A 98 10.41 10.43 2.87
N ASP A 99 9.45 10.18 1.98
CA ASP A 99 8.03 10.10 2.35
C ASP A 99 7.41 8.71 2.15
N TRP A 100 8.24 7.67 2.04
CA TRP A 100 7.75 6.28 1.92
C TRP A 100 6.90 5.85 3.14
N HIS A 101 7.22 6.37 4.32
CA HIS A 101 6.41 6.14 5.51
C HIS A 101 5.01 6.72 5.37
N ASP A 102 4.83 7.83 4.67
CA ASP A 102 3.53 8.49 4.56
C ASP A 102 2.54 7.70 3.70
N VAL A 103 2.99 7.16 2.56
CA VAL A 103 2.17 6.24 1.76
C VAL A 103 1.88 4.93 2.51
N ALA A 104 2.84 4.45 3.30
CA ALA A 104 2.62 3.28 4.14
C ALA A 104 1.67 3.54 5.31
N ASN A 105 1.72 4.74 5.89
CA ASN A 105 0.88 5.17 7.00
C ASN A 105 -0.59 5.21 6.56
N ILE A 106 -0.93 5.80 5.42
CA ILE A 106 -2.34 5.81 4.99
C ILE A 106 -2.85 4.41 4.66
N TYR A 107 -2.01 3.57 4.06
CA TYR A 107 -2.40 2.22 3.68
C TYR A 107 -2.60 1.32 4.92
N SER A 108 -1.66 1.36 5.88
CA SER A 108 -1.77 0.66 7.16
C SER A 108 -2.86 1.23 8.07
N TYR A 109 -3.10 2.55 8.06
CA TYR A 109 -4.20 3.21 8.76
C TYR A 109 -5.55 2.65 8.30
N ALA A 110 -5.77 2.59 6.99
CA ALA A 110 -7.04 2.13 6.42
C ALA A 110 -7.29 0.65 6.72
N HIS A 111 -6.26 -0.20 6.62
CA HIS A 111 -6.34 -1.60 7.03
C HIS A 111 -6.57 -1.74 8.54
N GLY A 112 -5.86 -0.97 9.35
CA GLY A 112 -6.04 -0.94 10.81
C GLY A 112 -7.46 -0.58 11.21
N LEU A 113 -8.05 0.42 10.54
CA LEU A 113 -9.44 0.81 10.74
C LEU A 113 -10.42 -0.30 10.32
N TYR A 114 -10.17 -0.95 9.17
CA TYR A 114 -10.93 -2.13 8.75
C TYR A 114 -10.92 -3.22 9.83
N ARG A 115 -9.75 -3.54 10.39
CA ARG A 115 -9.60 -4.53 11.47
C ARG A 115 -10.23 -4.08 12.79
N ALA A 116 -10.23 -2.78 13.09
CA ALA A 116 -10.90 -2.23 14.26
C ALA A 116 -12.43 -2.41 14.16
N PHE A 117 -13.03 -2.12 13.01
CA PHE A 117 -14.46 -2.36 12.77
C PHE A 117 -14.85 -3.83 12.84
N GLN A 118 -13.97 -4.76 12.42
CA GLN A 118 -14.22 -6.19 12.60
C GLN A 118 -14.25 -6.62 14.08
N ARG A 119 -13.59 -5.88 14.96
CA ARG A 119 -13.45 -6.22 16.38
C ARG A 119 -14.47 -5.55 17.27
N ALA A 120 -14.73 -4.26 17.06
CA ALA A 120 -15.54 -3.43 17.95
C ALA A 120 -16.27 -2.33 17.17
N PRO A 121 -17.22 -2.68 16.28
CA PRO A 121 -17.96 -1.70 15.51
C PRO A 121 -18.71 -0.74 16.44
N SER A 122 -18.56 0.57 16.23
CA SER A 122 -19.18 1.60 17.07
C SER A 122 -19.27 2.94 16.35
N ALA A 123 -20.16 3.81 16.84
CA ALA A 123 -20.28 5.20 16.38
C ALA A 123 -18.93 5.93 16.45
N GLN A 124 -18.16 5.72 17.52
CA GLN A 124 -16.88 6.42 17.71
C GLN A 124 -15.81 6.01 16.70
N LEU A 125 -15.86 4.78 16.16
CA LEU A 125 -14.95 4.36 15.09
C LEU A 125 -15.26 5.03 13.75
N LEU A 126 -16.49 5.52 13.52
CA LEU A 126 -16.82 6.25 12.27
C LEU A 126 -15.94 7.50 12.10
N ARG A 127 -15.46 8.10 13.19
CA ARG A 127 -14.51 9.22 13.15
C ARG A 127 -13.27 8.88 12.32
N GLY A 128 -12.82 7.63 12.38
CA GLY A 128 -11.68 7.14 11.61
C GLY A 128 -11.90 7.21 10.10
N LEU A 129 -13.14 7.04 9.60
CA LEU A 129 -13.43 7.17 8.18
C LEU A 129 -13.27 8.62 7.71
N PHE A 130 -13.80 9.56 8.49
CA PHE A 130 -13.73 10.99 8.15
C PHE A 130 -12.31 11.55 8.26
N HIS A 131 -11.58 11.20 9.33
CA HIS A 131 -10.16 11.55 9.42
C HIS A 131 -9.32 10.89 8.33
N GLY A 132 -9.64 9.64 7.99
CA GLY A 132 -8.99 8.91 6.90
C GLY A 132 -9.20 9.55 5.53
N ALA A 133 -10.38 10.13 5.28
CA ALA A 133 -10.64 10.89 4.05
C ALA A 133 -9.72 12.11 3.92
N VAL A 134 -9.62 12.91 4.99
CA VAL A 134 -8.72 14.09 5.03
C VAL A 134 -7.26 13.66 4.89
N PHE A 135 -6.83 12.65 5.66
CA PHE A 135 -5.46 12.14 5.59
C PHE A 135 -5.14 11.62 4.18
N THR A 136 -6.08 10.88 3.58
CA THR A 136 -5.99 10.49 2.18
C THR A 136 -5.80 11.75 1.34
N THR A 137 -6.71 12.71 1.29
CA THR A 137 -6.56 13.91 0.42
C THR A 137 -5.24 14.66 0.60
N TYR A 138 -4.68 14.77 1.80
CA TYR A 138 -3.38 15.43 2.01
C TYR A 138 -2.19 14.69 1.41
N MET A 139 -2.25 13.35 1.34
CA MET A 139 -1.19 12.55 0.73
C MET A 139 -1.23 12.54 -0.81
N ARG A 140 -2.15 13.26 -1.46
CA ARG A 140 -2.23 13.31 -2.94
C ARG A 140 -0.97 13.85 -3.60
N TRP A 141 -0.28 14.78 -2.95
CA TRP A 141 0.94 15.42 -3.46
C TRP A 141 2.10 14.44 -3.63
N LEU A 142 2.09 13.35 -2.86
CA LEU A 142 3.08 12.28 -2.95
C LEU A 142 3.03 11.52 -4.29
N ASN A 143 1.95 11.67 -5.06
CA ASN A 143 1.81 11.13 -6.41
C ASN A 143 1.93 12.21 -7.50
N MET A 144 2.59 13.33 -7.22
CA MET A 144 2.90 14.37 -8.20
C MET A 144 4.42 14.59 -8.30
N PRO A 145 5.12 14.07 -9.33
CA PRO A 145 4.59 13.28 -10.44
C PRO A 145 4.22 11.84 -10.04
N SER A 146 3.24 11.25 -10.73
CA SER A 146 2.80 9.87 -10.49
C SER A 146 3.79 8.89 -11.11
N ALA A 147 4.17 7.86 -10.37
CA ALA A 147 4.81 6.69 -10.95
C ALA A 147 3.87 6.01 -11.96
N ARG A 148 4.46 5.38 -12.99
CA ARG A 148 3.73 4.61 -13.97
C ARG A 148 3.45 3.22 -13.40
N VAL A 149 2.19 2.83 -13.42
CA VAL A 149 1.78 1.46 -13.10
C VAL A 149 1.98 0.60 -14.35
N PRO A 150 2.45 -0.66 -14.24
CA PRO A 150 2.54 -1.58 -15.37
C PRO A 150 1.21 -1.67 -16.13
N ARG A 151 1.29 -1.79 -17.46
CA ARG A 151 0.11 -1.98 -18.32
C ARG A 151 -0.14 -3.46 -18.57
N GLU A 152 -1.37 -3.79 -18.92
CA GLU A 152 -1.70 -5.14 -19.39
C GLU A 152 -0.80 -5.54 -20.57
N GLY A 153 -0.24 -6.75 -20.52
CA GLY A 153 0.66 -7.27 -21.56
C GLY A 153 2.04 -6.61 -21.61
N GLN A 154 2.36 -5.72 -20.67
CA GLN A 154 3.72 -5.17 -20.55
C GLN A 154 4.69 -6.26 -20.07
N ARG A 155 5.83 -6.37 -20.74
CA ARG A 155 6.90 -7.34 -20.45
C ARG A 155 8.25 -6.63 -20.34
N LEU A 156 9.20 -7.28 -19.70
CA LEU A 156 10.59 -6.84 -19.68
C LEU A 156 11.25 -7.17 -21.02
N LEU A 157 12.00 -6.21 -21.56
CA LEU A 157 12.70 -6.39 -22.84
C LEU A 157 13.80 -7.44 -22.67
N GLY A 158 13.77 -8.50 -23.47
CA GLY A 158 14.70 -9.63 -23.39
C GLY A 158 14.38 -10.65 -22.28
N GLU A 159 13.30 -10.44 -21.52
CA GLU A 159 12.77 -11.35 -20.50
C GLU A 159 11.25 -11.46 -20.68
N GLU A 160 10.79 -11.66 -21.93
CA GLU A 160 9.36 -11.70 -22.26
C GLU A 160 8.68 -13.00 -21.81
N SER A 161 9.44 -14.10 -21.73
CA SER A 161 8.96 -15.42 -21.32
C SER A 161 9.94 -16.09 -20.36
N PHE A 162 9.40 -16.81 -19.38
CA PHE A 162 10.16 -17.61 -18.43
C PHE A 162 9.79 -19.09 -18.58
N ASP A 163 10.74 -20.00 -18.39
CA ASP A 163 10.47 -21.44 -18.53
C ASP A 163 9.57 -21.98 -17.41
N SER A 164 9.54 -21.27 -16.26
CA SER A 164 8.72 -21.65 -15.12
C SER A 164 8.37 -20.46 -14.22
N PRO A 165 7.29 -20.55 -13.43
CA PRO A 165 6.96 -19.56 -12.41
C PRO A 165 8.08 -19.41 -11.37
N LYS A 166 8.85 -20.48 -11.11
CA LYS A 166 9.99 -20.44 -10.18
C LYS A 166 11.07 -19.48 -10.68
N GLN A 167 11.43 -19.53 -11.97
CA GLN A 167 12.42 -18.61 -12.54
C GLN A 167 11.98 -17.14 -12.40
N MET A 168 10.68 -16.85 -12.54
CA MET A 168 10.15 -15.50 -12.30
C MET A 168 10.36 -15.06 -10.85
N LEU A 169 10.09 -15.95 -9.89
CA LEU A 169 10.25 -15.66 -8.46
C LEU A 169 11.72 -15.56 -8.03
N ASP A 170 12.62 -16.32 -8.66
CA ASP A 170 14.07 -16.17 -8.49
C ASP A 170 14.52 -14.80 -9.02
N ARG A 171 14.05 -14.42 -10.21
CA ARG A 171 14.33 -13.11 -10.81
C ARG A 171 13.76 -11.93 -10.01
N LEU A 172 12.58 -12.09 -9.39
CA LEU A 172 12.01 -11.10 -8.48
C LEU A 172 12.93 -10.80 -7.29
N GLN A 173 13.56 -11.83 -6.73
CA GLN A 173 14.52 -11.65 -5.63
C GLN A 173 15.74 -10.88 -6.10
N GLU A 174 16.27 -11.18 -7.28
CA GLU A 174 17.37 -10.42 -7.89
C GLU A 174 17.00 -8.94 -8.13
N PHE A 175 15.76 -8.65 -8.52
CA PHE A 175 15.32 -7.26 -8.64
C PHE A 175 15.28 -6.53 -7.29
N ALA A 176 14.79 -7.17 -6.23
CA ALA A 176 14.83 -6.60 -4.88
C ALA A 176 16.25 -6.34 -4.39
N ASP A 177 17.15 -7.26 -4.67
CA ASP A 177 18.58 -7.20 -4.38
C ASP A 177 19.31 -5.97 -4.94
N PHE A 178 18.77 -5.36 -6.00
CA PHE A 178 19.32 -4.16 -6.65
C PHE A 178 18.32 -2.99 -6.67
N GLN A 179 17.23 -3.07 -5.91
CA GLN A 179 16.14 -2.09 -5.89
C GLN A 179 15.59 -1.73 -7.28
N LYS A 180 15.50 -2.73 -8.17
CA LYS A 180 14.92 -2.62 -9.52
C LYS A 180 13.40 -2.65 -9.43
N VAL A 181 12.83 -1.60 -8.86
CA VAL A 181 11.41 -1.53 -8.49
C VAL A 181 10.49 -1.62 -9.71
N ALA A 182 10.80 -0.89 -10.79
CA ALA A 182 9.95 -0.90 -11.98
C ALA A 182 9.93 -2.28 -12.63
N GLU A 183 11.07 -2.97 -12.65
CA GLU A 183 11.21 -4.29 -13.23
C GLU A 183 10.49 -5.36 -12.39
N ALA A 184 10.63 -5.30 -11.06
CA ALA A 184 9.90 -6.17 -10.15
C ALA A 184 8.38 -6.06 -10.34
N GLU A 185 7.85 -4.85 -10.51
CA GLU A 185 6.43 -4.65 -10.75
C GLU A 185 5.95 -5.17 -12.10
N ILE A 186 6.74 -5.00 -13.17
CA ILE A 186 6.42 -5.55 -14.48
C ILE A 186 6.38 -7.08 -14.40
N LEU A 187 7.35 -7.70 -13.73
CA LEU A 187 7.41 -9.15 -13.55
C LEU A 187 6.23 -9.66 -12.71
N VAL A 188 5.89 -9.01 -11.59
CA VAL A 188 4.72 -9.40 -10.79
C VAL A 188 3.42 -9.19 -11.54
N ASN A 189 3.32 -8.13 -12.35
CA ASN A 189 2.18 -7.91 -13.23
C ASN A 189 2.01 -9.06 -14.22
N GLN A 190 3.10 -9.47 -14.89
CA GLN A 190 3.11 -10.63 -15.78
C GLN A 190 2.73 -11.92 -15.04
N TYR A 191 3.27 -12.13 -13.85
CA TYR A 191 3.01 -13.33 -13.04
C TYR A 191 1.51 -13.51 -12.74
N LEU A 192 0.84 -12.40 -12.42
CA LEU A 192 -0.60 -12.39 -12.16
C LEU A 192 -1.44 -12.57 -13.43
N GLU A 193 -1.04 -11.94 -14.55
CA GLU A 193 -1.71 -12.10 -15.85
C GLU A 193 -1.66 -13.55 -16.36
N GLU A 194 -0.54 -14.24 -16.12
CA GLU A 194 -0.36 -15.64 -16.52
C GLU A 194 -1.11 -16.61 -15.58
N GLY A 195 -1.75 -16.12 -14.52
CA GLY A 195 -2.60 -16.92 -13.64
C GLY A 195 -1.83 -17.87 -12.73
N HIS A 196 -0.56 -17.59 -12.45
CA HIS A 196 0.26 -18.40 -11.55
C HIS A 196 -0.23 -18.34 -10.10
N ASP A 197 0.13 -19.36 -9.31
CA ASP A 197 -0.29 -19.47 -7.92
C ASP A 197 0.21 -18.28 -7.07
N ILE A 198 -0.70 -17.64 -6.35
CA ILE A 198 -0.38 -16.50 -5.49
C ILE A 198 0.49 -16.90 -4.28
N ALA A 199 0.38 -18.13 -3.79
CA ALA A 199 1.06 -18.54 -2.57
C ALA A 199 2.60 -18.47 -2.68
N PRO A 200 3.24 -19.03 -3.73
CA PRO A 200 4.66 -18.83 -3.99
C PRO A 200 5.07 -17.36 -4.09
N LEU A 201 4.30 -16.51 -4.78
CA LEU A 201 4.61 -15.07 -4.87
C LEU A 201 4.60 -14.39 -3.49
N ARG A 202 3.62 -14.71 -2.64
CA ARG A 202 3.57 -14.20 -1.26
C ARG A 202 4.76 -14.65 -0.43
N HIS A 203 5.15 -15.92 -0.55
CA HIS A 203 6.33 -16.43 0.14
C HIS A 203 7.60 -15.71 -0.33
N THR A 204 7.74 -15.45 -1.64
CA THR A 204 8.88 -14.70 -2.17
C THR A 204 8.91 -13.27 -1.64
N LEU A 205 7.79 -12.54 -1.65
CA LEU A 205 7.72 -11.17 -1.10
C LEU A 205 8.02 -11.14 0.42
N ALA A 206 7.50 -12.11 1.17
CA ALA A 206 7.80 -12.23 2.60
C ALA A 206 9.26 -12.60 2.84
N HIS A 207 9.85 -13.48 2.02
CA HIS A 207 11.26 -13.82 2.09
C HIS A 207 12.15 -12.60 1.83
N ILE A 208 11.87 -11.83 0.77
CA ILE A 208 12.59 -10.58 0.46
C ILE A 208 12.55 -9.62 1.66
N MET A 209 11.38 -9.43 2.27
CA MET A 209 11.24 -8.56 3.46
C MET A 209 12.08 -9.07 4.64
N LEU A 210 12.13 -10.38 4.87
CA LEU A 210 12.78 -11.00 6.03
C LEU A 210 14.29 -11.22 5.85
N ARG A 211 14.85 -10.96 4.67
CA ARG A 211 16.29 -11.14 4.38
C ARG A 211 17.19 -10.19 5.19
N GLU A 212 16.66 -9.03 5.57
CA GLU A 212 17.36 -7.97 6.31
C GLU A 212 16.52 -7.51 7.50
N ASP A 213 16.94 -6.43 8.17
CA ASP A 213 16.19 -5.78 9.25
C ASP A 213 14.84 -5.25 8.76
N ALA A 214 13.81 -6.06 8.96
CA ALA A 214 12.44 -5.71 8.61
C ALA A 214 11.89 -4.63 9.56
N GLU A 215 11.61 -3.44 9.02
CA GLU A 215 10.89 -2.35 9.68
C GLU A 215 9.37 -2.60 9.78
N LEU A 216 8.73 -1.96 10.76
CA LEU A 216 7.30 -2.09 11.07
C LEU A 216 6.40 -1.92 9.85
N HIS A 217 6.64 -0.89 9.03
CA HIS A 217 5.78 -0.58 7.88
C HIS A 217 5.80 -1.68 6.82
N MET A 218 6.90 -2.41 6.65
CA MET A 218 6.94 -3.52 5.70
C MET A 218 5.96 -4.64 6.08
N PHE A 219 5.91 -5.01 7.37
CA PHE A 219 4.94 -5.98 7.86
C PHE A 219 3.50 -5.51 7.64
N GLN A 220 3.22 -4.23 7.94
CA GLN A 220 1.89 -3.65 7.77
C GLN A 220 1.45 -3.63 6.31
N ILE A 221 2.36 -3.33 5.38
CA ILE A 221 2.07 -3.30 3.94
C ILE A 221 1.80 -4.70 3.39
N LEU A 222 2.62 -5.69 3.75
CA LEU A 222 2.36 -7.07 3.36
C LEU A 222 1.05 -7.58 3.94
N GLU A 223 0.76 -7.29 5.21
CA GLU A 223 -0.51 -7.68 5.83
C GLU A 223 -1.69 -7.07 5.08
N ALA A 224 -1.70 -5.75 4.87
CA ALA A 224 -2.78 -5.07 4.17
C ALA A 224 -2.97 -5.64 2.75
N ALA A 225 -1.88 -5.82 2.01
CA ALA A 225 -1.93 -6.32 0.64
C ALA A 225 -2.46 -7.76 0.56
N PHE A 226 -1.97 -8.66 1.41
CA PHE A 226 -2.40 -10.07 1.38
C PHE A 226 -3.85 -10.21 1.83
N ARG A 227 -4.26 -9.49 2.88
CA ARG A 227 -5.63 -9.53 3.40
C ARG A 227 -6.63 -9.00 2.37
N HIS A 228 -6.31 -7.89 1.72
CA HIS A 228 -7.22 -7.29 0.74
C HIS A 228 -7.22 -8.02 -0.61
N TYR A 229 -6.11 -8.68 -0.99
CA TYR A 229 -6.13 -9.62 -2.11
C TYR A 229 -7.12 -10.76 -1.88
N GLU A 230 -7.13 -11.36 -0.69
CA GLU A 230 -8.06 -12.45 -0.36
C GLU A 230 -9.51 -11.96 -0.26
N LEU A 231 -9.71 -10.75 0.27
CA LEU A 231 -11.03 -10.16 0.44
C LEU A 231 -11.71 -9.80 -0.89
N SER A 232 -10.92 -9.41 -1.90
CA SER A 232 -11.46 -8.92 -3.16
C SER A 232 -11.83 -10.05 -4.12
N SER A 233 -12.85 -9.82 -4.94
CA SER A 233 -13.14 -10.61 -6.15
C SER A 233 -12.82 -9.84 -7.44
N ASP A 234 -12.42 -8.56 -7.34
CA ASP A 234 -12.05 -7.70 -8.47
C ASP A 234 -10.57 -7.96 -8.83
N PRO A 235 -10.26 -8.47 -10.04
CA PRO A 235 -8.89 -8.73 -10.47
C PRO A 235 -7.98 -7.50 -10.41
N GLU A 236 -8.51 -6.30 -10.69
CA GLU A 236 -7.70 -5.08 -10.69
C GLU A 236 -7.36 -4.65 -9.26
N GLU A 237 -8.29 -4.75 -8.31
CA GLU A 237 -7.99 -4.49 -6.90
C GLU A 237 -6.93 -5.46 -6.37
N LYS A 238 -7.10 -6.76 -6.64
CA LYS A 238 -6.10 -7.79 -6.29
C LYS A 238 -4.72 -7.45 -6.83
N ARG A 239 -4.68 -7.11 -8.11
CA ARG A 239 -3.45 -6.74 -8.82
C ARG A 239 -2.78 -5.53 -8.17
N ILE A 240 -3.53 -4.46 -7.92
CA ILE A 240 -2.97 -3.24 -7.30
C ILE A 240 -2.42 -3.50 -5.90
N HIS A 241 -3.07 -4.34 -5.08
CA HIS A 241 -2.53 -4.71 -3.77
C HIS A 241 -1.17 -5.43 -3.88
N MET A 242 -1.01 -6.36 -4.83
CA MET A 242 0.27 -7.05 -5.03
C MET A 242 1.34 -6.13 -5.60
N LEU A 243 0.99 -5.23 -6.52
CA LEU A 243 1.94 -4.24 -7.05
C LEU A 243 2.36 -3.23 -5.98
N ALA A 244 1.43 -2.77 -5.14
CA ALA A 244 1.75 -1.89 -4.01
C ALA A 244 2.74 -2.54 -3.03
N ALA A 245 2.51 -3.81 -2.65
CA ALA A 245 3.44 -4.57 -1.82
C ALA A 245 4.79 -4.74 -2.49
N THR A 246 4.81 -5.15 -3.77
CA THR A 246 6.04 -5.33 -4.56
C THR A 246 6.84 -4.03 -4.62
N ARG A 247 6.20 -2.91 -4.97
CA ARG A 247 6.84 -1.59 -5.02
C ARG A 247 7.47 -1.24 -3.68
N TYR A 248 6.70 -1.38 -2.59
CA TYR A 248 7.15 -0.95 -1.27
C TYR A 248 8.33 -1.78 -0.77
N ILE A 249 8.26 -3.11 -0.91
CA ILE A 249 9.30 -4.04 -0.44
C ILE A 249 10.57 -3.91 -1.29
N THR A 250 10.46 -3.91 -2.62
CA THR A 250 11.61 -3.78 -3.53
C THR A 250 12.28 -2.40 -3.42
N ALA A 251 11.54 -1.37 -3.00
CA ALA A 251 12.10 -0.03 -2.80
C ALA A 251 12.97 0.10 -1.54
N GLN A 252 12.94 -0.87 -0.62
CA GLN A 252 13.76 -0.79 0.59
C GLN A 252 15.22 -1.14 0.30
N LYS A 253 16.15 -0.44 0.97
CA LYS A 253 17.58 -0.69 0.82
C LYS A 253 17.97 -1.93 1.59
N VAL A 254 18.50 -2.92 0.88
CA VAL A 254 19.11 -4.12 1.47
C VAL A 254 20.55 -3.77 1.89
N MET A 255 20.92 -4.01 3.15
CA MET A 255 22.28 -3.74 3.66
C MET A 255 23.23 -4.93 3.44
N LYS A 256 23.40 -5.35 2.18
CA LYS A 256 24.19 -6.54 1.78
C LYS A 256 25.60 -6.64 2.39
N ASN A 257 26.24 -5.51 2.66
CA ASN A 257 27.58 -5.49 3.27
C ASN A 257 27.59 -6.06 4.70
N ILE A 258 26.50 -5.88 5.45
CA ILE A 258 26.35 -6.40 6.81
C ILE A 258 26.11 -7.91 6.76
N LEU A 259 25.21 -8.36 5.89
CA LEU A 259 24.95 -9.79 5.68
C LEU A 259 26.22 -10.54 5.26
N TRP A 260 26.92 -10.04 4.24
CA TRP A 260 28.17 -10.65 3.78
C TRP A 260 29.25 -10.67 4.86
N SER A 261 29.35 -9.60 5.67
CA SER A 261 30.26 -9.58 6.82
C SER A 261 29.88 -10.62 7.88
N THR A 262 28.58 -10.85 8.09
CA THR A 262 28.08 -11.82 9.08
C THR A 262 28.30 -13.25 8.61
N GLU A 263 27.96 -13.56 7.36
CA GLU A 263 28.21 -14.87 6.74
C GLU A 263 29.71 -15.19 6.71
N ASN A 264 30.56 -14.23 6.33
CA ASN A 264 32.01 -14.41 6.37
C ASN A 264 32.51 -14.67 7.79
N ALA A 265 31.97 -13.98 8.80
CA ALA A 265 32.31 -14.22 10.19
C ALA A 265 31.89 -15.63 10.66
N GLU A 266 30.71 -16.11 10.29
CA GLU A 266 30.26 -17.48 10.59
C GLU A 266 31.13 -18.54 9.89
N ARG A 267 31.49 -18.31 8.62
CA ARG A 267 32.37 -19.20 7.86
C ARG A 267 33.74 -19.28 8.51
N LEU A 268 34.34 -18.14 8.85
CA LEU A 268 35.60 -18.08 9.58
C LEU A 268 35.51 -18.75 10.96
N GLN A 269 34.39 -18.61 11.68
CA GLN A 269 34.14 -19.32 12.94
C GLN A 269 34.12 -20.85 12.75
N ARG A 270 33.53 -21.32 11.64
CA ARG A 270 33.51 -22.74 11.25
C ARG A 270 34.86 -23.24 10.71
N GLY A 271 35.86 -22.35 10.58
CA GLY A 271 37.19 -22.67 10.06
C GLY A 271 37.24 -22.76 8.53
N GLU A 272 36.21 -22.29 7.85
CA GLU A 272 36.16 -22.23 6.38
C GLU A 272 37.02 -21.07 5.86
N LEU A 273 37.72 -21.28 4.74
CA LEU A 273 38.51 -20.23 4.10
C LEU A 273 37.59 -19.35 3.24
N LEU A 274 37.83 -18.04 3.25
CA LEU A 274 37.09 -17.09 2.41
C LEU A 274 37.28 -17.35 0.90
N SER A 275 38.38 -18.04 0.53
CA SER A 275 38.73 -18.43 -0.85
C SER A 275 37.88 -19.55 -1.42
N ASP A 276 37.19 -20.33 -0.58
CA ASP A 276 36.46 -21.52 -1.00
C ASP A 276 35.00 -21.18 -1.34
N ARG A 277 34.76 -19.96 -1.82
CA ARG A 277 33.45 -19.60 -2.38
C ARG A 277 33.42 -20.23 -3.77
N ASP A 278 32.60 -21.28 -3.94
CA ASP A 278 32.19 -21.69 -5.27
C ASP A 278 31.41 -20.50 -5.86
N ASP A 279 32.09 -19.74 -6.71
CA ASP A 279 31.48 -18.70 -7.55
C ASP A 279 30.66 -19.42 -8.64
N ASP A 280 29.57 -20.08 -8.24
CA ASP A 280 28.56 -20.56 -9.17
C ASP A 280 27.59 -19.40 -9.45
N ASP A 281 27.65 -18.91 -10.70
CA ASP A 281 26.83 -17.86 -11.33
C ASP A 281 25.32 -18.02 -11.10
#